data_AF-G9I8Q0-F1
#
_entry.id   AF-G9I8Q0-F1
#
_cell.length_a   1.000
_cell.length_b   1.000
_cell.length_c   1.000
_cell.angle_alpha   90.00
_cell.angle_beta   90.00
_cell.angle_gamma   90.00
#
_symmetry.space_group_name_H-M   'P 1'
#
loop_
_entity.id
_entity.type
_entity.pdbx_description
1 polymer ?
#
loop_
_entity_poly.entity_id
_entity_poly.type
_entity_poly.pdbx_seq_one_letter_code
_entity_poly.pdbx_strand_id
1 'polypeptide(L)'
;MAKTARAVSVLLAGVCLCCLPAFVPGPGRFARSVAPAAVGAGALGMLGAAPAYADKIDDAAKVLSEKSYPFLKEIDWTSDVYAKLPTQPPLKVMTAIDTMLKMGAEMDPAALKTGVLAHSQAIANMDSKGVATLADYTAINSAIGHMISSVPASKTMDVYNAFVKFNLGSDVGPYMMSKVNAADAQAAYKALMDFKDVVKASQR
;
A
#
# COMPACT_ATOMS: atom_id res chain seq x y z
N MET A 1 -24.48 -27.73 -17.33
CA MET A 1 -23.61 -28.53 -16.45
C MET A 1 -22.48 -27.65 -15.96
N ALA A 2 -22.48 -27.37 -14.66
CA ALA A 2 -21.55 -26.49 -13.99
C ALA A 2 -20.15 -27.13 -13.88
N LYS A 3 -19.10 -26.34 -14.14
CA LYS A 3 -17.80 -26.52 -13.51
C LYS A 3 -17.28 -25.15 -13.07
N THR A 4 -17.70 -24.80 -11.87
CA THR A 4 -17.09 -23.81 -10.99
C THR A 4 -15.63 -24.18 -10.72
N ALA A 5 -14.70 -23.27 -10.97
CA ALA A 5 -13.35 -23.31 -10.40
C ALA A 5 -13.00 -21.90 -9.90
N ARG A 6 -12.72 -21.83 -8.60
CA ARG A 6 -12.58 -20.62 -7.78
C ARG A 6 -11.12 -20.15 -7.73
N ALA A 7 -10.95 -18.82 -7.68
CA ALA A 7 -9.94 -18.02 -6.97
C ALA A 7 -8.43 -18.23 -7.33
N VAL A 8 -7.53 -17.25 -7.25
CA VAL A 8 -7.26 -16.31 -6.15
C VAL A 8 -6.63 -15.01 -6.67
N SER A 9 -7.12 -13.88 -6.15
CA SER A 9 -6.58 -12.52 -6.30
C SER A 9 -5.46 -12.26 -5.28
N VAL A 10 -4.36 -11.63 -5.68
CA VAL A 10 -3.37 -11.10 -4.72
C VAL A 10 -3.72 -9.63 -4.44
N LEU A 11 -4.62 -9.47 -3.48
CA LEU A 11 -4.73 -8.27 -2.65
C LEU A 11 -3.75 -8.46 -1.49
N LEU A 12 -2.94 -7.47 -1.16
CA LEU A 12 -2.35 -7.41 0.18
C LEU A 12 -3.50 -7.15 1.17
N ALA A 13 -4.11 -8.22 1.66
CA ALA A 13 -5.00 -8.17 2.80
C ALA A 13 -4.14 -8.02 4.05
N GLY A 14 -4.23 -6.86 4.70
CA GLY A 14 -3.91 -6.75 6.11
C GLY A 14 -4.72 -7.80 6.89
N VAL A 15 -4.04 -8.47 7.81
CA VAL A 15 -4.62 -9.43 8.74
C VAL A 15 -5.78 -8.76 9.50
N CYS A 16 -7.01 -9.12 9.16
CA CYS A 16 -8.20 -8.82 9.93
C CYS A 16 -8.33 -9.89 11.02
N LEU A 17 -7.79 -9.61 12.21
CA LEU A 17 -7.85 -10.50 13.37
C LEU A 17 -9.13 -10.27 14.19
N CYS A 18 -10.31 -10.22 13.53
CA CYS A 18 -11.56 -9.81 14.19
C CYS A 18 -12.68 -10.85 14.22
N CYS A 19 -12.46 -12.11 13.79
CA CYS A 19 -13.50 -13.15 13.85
C CYS A 19 -12.99 -14.57 14.15
N LEU A 20 -12.08 -14.74 15.12
CA LEU A 20 -11.88 -16.07 15.74
C LEU A 20 -12.56 -16.10 17.13
N PRO A 21 -13.33 -17.15 17.45
CA PRO A 21 -13.83 -17.36 18.80
C PRO A 21 -12.65 -17.64 19.73
N ALA A 22 -12.61 -16.91 20.84
CA ALA A 22 -11.97 -17.24 22.11
C ALA A 22 -10.72 -18.14 22.05
N PHE A 23 -9.55 -17.53 22.25
CA PHE A 23 -8.41 -18.20 22.88
C PHE A 23 -8.91 -18.81 24.20
N VAL A 24 -9.07 -20.14 24.23
CA VAL A 24 -9.48 -20.90 25.42
C VAL A 24 -8.31 -20.88 26.41
N PRO A 25 -8.43 -20.24 27.60
CA PRO A 25 -7.46 -20.43 28.65
C PRO A 25 -7.59 -21.87 29.18
N GLY A 26 -6.47 -22.57 29.28
CA GLY A 26 -6.43 -23.91 29.91
C GLY A 26 -6.96 -23.88 31.35
N PRO A 27 -7.45 -25.01 31.88
CA PRO A 27 -8.08 -25.06 33.19
C PRO A 27 -7.05 -24.84 34.30
N GLY A 28 -7.11 -23.69 34.95
CA GLY A 28 -6.37 -23.37 36.18
C GLY A 28 -7.27 -22.60 37.14
N ARG A 29 -7.51 -23.17 38.31
CA ARG A 29 -8.52 -22.78 39.29
C ARG A 29 -8.09 -21.61 40.21
N PHE A 30 -9.13 -20.96 40.77
CA PHE A 30 -9.17 -20.03 41.94
C PHE A 30 -8.69 -18.58 41.65
N ALA A 31 -9.35 -17.48 42.07
CA ALA A 31 -10.32 -17.25 43.14
C ALA A 31 -11.12 -15.93 42.96
N ARG A 32 -12.32 -15.93 43.57
CA ARG A 32 -13.11 -14.82 44.19
C ARG A 32 -13.75 -13.71 43.35
N SER A 33 -15.08 -13.68 43.53
CA SER A 33 -16.06 -12.63 43.25
C SER A 33 -15.72 -11.25 43.81
N VAL A 34 -16.05 -10.22 43.03
CA VAL A 34 -16.63 -8.96 43.53
C VAL A 34 -17.54 -8.34 42.47
N ALA A 35 -18.65 -7.77 42.93
CA ALA A 35 -19.82 -7.28 42.19
C ALA A 35 -19.57 -5.93 41.44
N PRO A 36 -20.51 -5.44 40.60
CA PRO A 36 -20.26 -4.40 39.60
C PRO A 36 -20.45 -2.98 40.15
N ALA A 37 -19.68 -2.03 39.64
CA ALA A 37 -19.91 -0.60 39.82
C ALA A 37 -19.98 0.10 38.46
N ALA A 38 -21.13 0.72 38.19
CA ALA A 38 -21.38 1.60 37.06
C ALA A 38 -20.78 2.99 37.33
N VAL A 39 -19.97 3.51 36.40
CA VAL A 39 -19.65 4.94 36.18
C VAL A 39 -19.25 4.99 34.70
N GLY A 40 -19.95 5.66 33.79
CA GLY A 40 -20.15 7.11 33.73
C GLY A 40 -19.25 7.67 32.62
N ALA A 41 -19.87 8.23 31.59
CA ALA A 41 -19.23 8.75 30.38
C ALA A 41 -18.10 9.75 30.69
N GLY A 42 -16.97 9.60 30.02
CA GLY A 42 -15.85 10.54 30.05
C GLY A 42 -14.90 10.24 28.90
N ALA A 43 -14.74 11.22 28.02
CA ALA A 43 -13.92 11.23 26.81
C ALA A 43 -12.71 10.27 26.82
N LEU A 44 -12.77 9.24 25.98
CA LEU A 44 -11.57 8.51 25.55
C LEU A 44 -10.65 9.51 24.86
N GLY A 45 -9.47 9.69 25.46
CA GLY A 45 -8.47 10.65 25.05
C GLY A 45 -8.17 10.54 23.55
N MET A 46 -8.22 11.68 22.89
CA MET A 46 -7.47 11.93 21.68
C MET A 46 -6.02 11.56 21.98
N LEU A 47 -5.58 10.39 21.50
CA LEU A 47 -4.18 10.07 21.35
C LEU A 47 -3.60 11.11 20.39
N GLY A 48 -3.17 12.23 20.94
CA GLY A 48 -2.25 13.14 20.29
C GLY A 48 -0.95 12.40 20.08
N ALA A 49 -0.86 11.64 18.99
CA ALA A 49 0.43 11.39 18.38
C ALA A 49 0.98 12.77 18.02
N ALA A 50 2.05 13.18 18.70
CA ALA A 50 2.86 14.32 18.27
C ALA A 50 3.14 14.14 16.76
N PRO A 51 3.11 15.20 15.95
CA PRO A 51 3.44 15.07 14.54
C PRO A 51 4.82 14.42 14.46
N ALA A 52 4.90 13.26 13.80
CA ALA A 52 6.18 12.80 13.30
C ALA A 52 6.73 13.99 12.50
N TYR A 53 7.89 14.50 12.91
CA TYR A 53 8.48 15.67 12.26
C TYR A 53 8.52 15.39 10.76
N ALA A 54 7.85 16.25 9.98
CA ALA A 54 7.83 16.13 8.53
C ALA A 54 9.28 16.03 8.04
N ASP A 55 9.63 14.91 7.41
CA ASP A 55 10.97 14.68 6.92
C ASP A 55 11.07 15.00 5.43
N LYS A 56 12.26 14.79 4.84
CA LYS A 56 12.47 15.07 3.42
C LYS A 56 11.57 14.21 2.52
N ILE A 57 11.25 12.98 2.93
CA ILE A 57 10.35 12.10 2.19
C ILE A 57 8.92 12.65 2.25
N ASP A 58 8.47 13.15 3.40
CA ASP A 58 7.15 13.79 3.54
C ASP A 58 7.00 15.02 2.63
N ASP A 59 8.00 15.90 2.64
CA ASP A 59 8.02 17.09 1.78
C ASP A 59 8.01 16.71 0.30
N ALA A 60 8.81 15.72 -0.09
CA ALA A 60 8.86 15.23 -1.46
C ALA A 60 7.57 14.50 -1.86
N ALA A 61 6.92 13.78 -0.95
CA ALA A 61 5.64 13.10 -1.18
C ALA A 61 4.52 14.08 -1.45
N LYS A 62 4.51 15.24 -0.77
CA LYS A 62 3.58 16.33 -1.08
C LYS A 62 3.75 16.83 -2.52
N VAL A 63 4.99 17.11 -2.93
CA VAL A 63 5.29 17.56 -4.30
C VAL A 63 4.90 16.52 -5.33
N LEU A 64 5.26 15.24 -5.09
CA LEU A 64 4.83 14.13 -5.94
C LEU A 64 3.32 14.14 -6.10
N SER A 65 2.60 14.16 -4.98
CA SER A 65 1.15 14.02 -4.94
C SER A 65 0.46 15.15 -5.68
N GLU A 66 0.85 16.41 -5.44
CA GLU A 66 0.30 17.57 -6.15
C GLU A 66 0.50 17.48 -7.67
N LYS A 67 1.66 17.01 -8.13
CA LYS A 67 2.00 16.91 -9.55
C LYS A 67 1.39 15.69 -10.24
N SER A 68 1.16 14.59 -9.52
CA SER A 68 0.58 13.37 -10.07
C SER A 68 -0.92 13.22 -9.83
N TYR A 69 -1.55 14.07 -9.01
CA TYR A 69 -2.99 14.00 -8.73
C TYR A 69 -3.88 14.17 -9.96
N PRO A 70 -3.57 15.04 -10.95
CA PRO A 70 -4.32 15.06 -12.22
C PRO A 70 -4.34 13.69 -12.89
N PHE A 71 -3.17 13.07 -13.09
CA PHE A 71 -3.04 11.72 -13.63
C PHE A 71 -3.78 10.67 -12.80
N LEU A 72 -3.71 10.72 -11.46
CA LEU A 72 -4.41 9.79 -10.56
C LEU A 72 -5.93 9.77 -10.81
N LYS A 73 -6.53 10.94 -11.07
CA LYS A 73 -7.98 11.10 -11.31
C LYS A 73 -8.42 10.61 -12.69
N GLU A 74 -7.50 10.49 -13.64
CA GLU A 74 -7.79 10.02 -15.01
C GLU A 74 -7.81 8.50 -15.10
N ILE A 75 -7.11 7.82 -14.19
CA ILE A 75 -7.07 6.37 -14.12
C ILE A 75 -8.46 5.84 -13.79
N ASP A 76 -8.99 4.96 -14.64
CA ASP A 76 -10.17 4.16 -14.32
C ASP A 76 -9.76 3.03 -13.37
N TRP A 77 -9.91 3.25 -12.06
CA TRP A 77 -9.60 2.29 -11.00
C TRP A 77 -10.55 1.09 -10.96
N THR A 78 -11.65 1.13 -11.71
CA THR A 78 -12.64 0.03 -11.79
C THR A 78 -12.39 -0.92 -12.95
N SER A 79 -11.41 -0.59 -13.81
CA SER A 79 -11.08 -1.38 -14.99
C SER A 79 -10.61 -2.79 -14.64
N ASP A 80 -11.07 -3.78 -15.41
CA ASP A 80 -10.66 -5.19 -15.24
C ASP A 80 -9.22 -5.48 -15.71
N VAL A 81 -8.56 -4.51 -16.35
CA VAL A 81 -7.20 -4.67 -16.88
C VAL A 81 -6.19 -5.00 -15.78
N TYR A 82 -6.38 -4.48 -14.57
CA TYR A 82 -5.45 -4.72 -13.45
C TYR A 82 -5.49 -6.17 -12.96
N ALA A 83 -6.56 -6.91 -13.25
CA ALA A 83 -6.67 -8.34 -12.95
C ALA A 83 -6.09 -9.24 -14.08
N LYS A 84 -5.73 -8.68 -15.23
CA LYS A 84 -5.25 -9.43 -16.41
C LYS A 84 -3.73 -9.47 -16.53
N LEU A 85 -2.99 -8.71 -15.70
CA LEU A 85 -1.54 -8.62 -15.73
C LEU A 85 -0.92 -9.15 -14.44
N PRO A 86 0.31 -9.72 -14.48
CA PRO A 86 1.12 -10.00 -15.68
C PRO A 86 0.64 -11.25 -16.45
N THR A 87 0.86 -11.30 -17.77
CA THR A 87 0.47 -12.44 -18.63
C THR A 87 1.47 -13.60 -18.64
N GLN A 88 2.41 -13.61 -17.70
CA GLN A 88 3.49 -14.60 -17.63
C GLN A 88 3.03 -15.92 -17.00
N PRO A 89 3.72 -17.04 -17.27
CA PRO A 89 3.45 -18.32 -16.62
C PRO A 89 3.44 -18.20 -15.07
N PRO A 90 2.51 -18.87 -14.36
CA PRO A 90 2.35 -18.70 -12.91
C PRO A 90 3.63 -18.90 -12.08
N LEU A 91 4.49 -19.85 -12.47
CA LEU A 91 5.77 -20.08 -11.79
C LEU A 91 6.72 -18.89 -11.91
N LYS A 92 6.77 -18.21 -13.06
CA LYS A 92 7.57 -16.98 -13.22
C LYS A 92 7.00 -15.83 -12.40
N VAL A 93 5.67 -15.74 -12.33
CA VAL A 93 4.98 -14.76 -11.48
C VAL A 93 5.31 -15.00 -10.01
N MET A 94 5.28 -16.25 -9.55
CA MET A 94 5.64 -16.62 -8.18
C MET A 94 7.10 -16.23 -7.85
N THR A 95 8.04 -16.42 -8.78
CA THR A 95 9.43 -15.99 -8.58
C THR A 95 9.57 -14.47 -8.42
N ALA A 96 8.79 -13.66 -9.14
CA ALA A 96 8.80 -12.21 -8.93
C ALA A 96 8.14 -11.82 -7.59
N ILE A 97 7.04 -12.48 -7.22
CA ILE A 97 6.40 -12.29 -5.91
C ILE A 97 7.36 -12.62 -4.76
N ASP A 98 8.17 -13.67 -4.89
CA ASP A 98 9.20 -14.02 -3.89
C ASP A 98 10.19 -12.86 -3.64
N THR A 99 10.56 -12.09 -4.67
CA THR A 99 11.39 -10.89 -4.47
C THR A 99 10.68 -9.80 -3.66
N MET A 100 9.37 -9.63 -3.86
CA MET A 100 8.57 -8.68 -3.06
C MET A 100 8.45 -9.13 -1.61
N LEU A 101 8.26 -10.43 -1.36
CA LEU A 101 8.19 -11.01 -0.02
C LEU A 101 9.51 -10.84 0.73
N LYS A 102 10.64 -11.08 0.06
CA LYS A 102 11.98 -10.84 0.62
C LYS A 102 12.21 -9.39 0.97
N MET A 103 11.84 -8.45 0.07
CA MET A 103 11.93 -7.02 0.37
C MET A 103 11.03 -6.63 1.55
N GLY A 104 9.77 -7.08 1.55
CA GLY A 104 8.82 -6.78 2.62
C GLY A 104 9.22 -7.33 3.98
N ALA A 105 9.87 -8.50 4.03
CA ALA A 105 10.38 -9.08 5.27
C ALA A 105 11.55 -8.28 5.90
N GLU A 106 12.26 -7.49 5.09
CA GLU A 106 13.38 -6.65 5.54
C GLU A 106 12.96 -5.20 5.83
N MET A 107 11.76 -4.78 5.38
CA MET A 107 11.25 -3.43 5.65
C MET A 107 11.02 -3.20 7.15
N ASP A 108 11.11 -1.94 7.55
CA ASP A 108 10.76 -1.51 8.90
C ASP A 108 9.28 -1.82 9.20
N PRO A 109 8.98 -2.65 10.23
CA PRO A 109 7.61 -3.02 10.56
C PRO A 109 6.72 -1.81 10.92
N ALA A 110 7.29 -0.74 11.47
CA ALA A 110 6.55 0.48 11.76
C ALA A 110 6.16 1.19 10.46
N ALA A 111 7.06 1.27 9.48
CA ALA A 111 6.77 1.85 8.17
C ALA A 111 5.70 1.04 7.42
N LEU A 112 5.79 -0.31 7.47
CA LEU A 112 4.75 -1.20 6.91
C LEU A 112 3.37 -0.93 7.56
N LYS A 113 3.32 -0.84 8.88
CA LYS A 113 2.08 -0.55 9.61
C LYS A 113 1.49 0.79 9.19
N THR A 114 2.30 1.84 9.11
CA THR A 114 1.87 3.16 8.65
C THR A 114 1.32 3.10 7.23
N GLY A 115 2.00 2.41 6.31
CA GLY A 115 1.53 2.21 4.94
C GLY A 115 0.17 1.52 4.86
N VAL A 116 -0.04 0.44 5.62
CA VAL A 116 -1.33 -0.27 5.67
C VAL A 116 -2.46 0.65 6.18
N LEU A 117 -2.21 1.41 7.25
CA LEU A 117 -3.21 2.32 7.81
C LEU A 117 -3.54 3.48 6.84
N ALA A 118 -2.54 4.03 6.15
CA ALA A 118 -2.74 5.07 5.14
C ALA A 118 -3.65 4.58 3.99
N HIS A 119 -3.41 3.36 3.48
CA HIS A 119 -4.27 2.78 2.44
C HIS A 119 -5.68 2.48 2.97
N SER A 120 -5.81 1.95 4.20
CA SER A 120 -7.12 1.70 4.82
C SER A 120 -7.94 2.98 4.95
N GLN A 121 -7.31 4.09 5.33
CA GLN A 121 -7.97 5.39 5.44
C GLN A 121 -8.36 5.93 4.05
N ALA A 122 -7.47 5.85 3.07
CA ALA A 122 -7.78 6.26 1.69
C ALA A 122 -8.97 5.50 1.11
N ILE A 123 -9.10 4.21 1.42
CA ILE A 123 -10.24 3.39 1.00
C ILE A 123 -11.55 3.85 1.66
N ALA A 124 -11.52 4.28 2.92
CA ALA A 124 -12.70 4.79 3.60
C ALA A 124 -13.17 6.14 3.03
N ASN A 125 -12.25 6.92 2.44
CA ASN A 125 -12.50 8.30 2.01
C ASN A 125 -12.54 8.49 0.48
N MET A 126 -12.32 7.44 -0.32
CA MET A 126 -12.28 7.55 -1.78
C MET A 126 -13.63 8.00 -2.36
N ASP A 127 -13.58 8.63 -3.54
CA ASP A 127 -14.78 8.97 -4.27
C ASP A 127 -15.45 7.73 -4.92
N SER A 128 -16.58 7.94 -5.59
CA SER A 128 -17.33 6.87 -6.26
C SER A 128 -16.60 6.22 -7.43
N LYS A 129 -15.48 6.78 -7.88
CA LYS A 129 -14.62 6.24 -8.94
C LYS A 129 -13.39 5.52 -8.39
N GLY A 130 -13.25 5.43 -7.07
CA GLY A 130 -12.13 4.80 -6.40
C GLY A 130 -10.91 5.70 -6.24
N VAL A 131 -11.04 7.02 -6.45
CA VAL A 131 -9.92 7.95 -6.32
C VAL A 131 -9.82 8.45 -4.87
N ALA A 132 -8.64 8.27 -4.27
CA ALA A 132 -8.35 8.80 -2.93
C ALA A 132 -8.34 10.34 -2.92
N THR A 133 -8.62 10.94 -1.76
CA THR A 133 -8.42 12.39 -1.59
C THR A 133 -6.95 12.77 -1.78
N LEU A 134 -6.64 14.03 -2.14
CA LEU A 134 -5.25 14.48 -2.25
C LEU A 134 -4.45 14.29 -0.95
N ALA A 135 -5.10 14.50 0.20
CA ALA A 135 -4.48 14.31 1.51
C ALA A 135 -4.14 12.84 1.76
N ASP A 136 -5.08 11.92 1.51
CA ASP A 136 -4.86 10.49 1.69
C ASP A 136 -3.85 9.94 0.67
N TYR A 137 -3.86 10.43 -0.57
CA TYR A 137 -2.86 10.10 -1.59
C TYR A 137 -1.45 10.55 -1.18
N THR A 138 -1.33 11.74 -0.57
CA THR A 138 -0.07 12.24 -0.01
C THR A 138 0.44 11.36 1.13
N ALA A 139 -0.45 10.96 2.04
CA ALA A 139 -0.11 10.04 3.12
C ALA A 139 0.35 8.66 2.59
N ILE A 140 -0.30 8.14 1.54
CA ILE A 140 0.13 6.91 0.86
C ILE A 140 1.54 7.05 0.28
N ASN A 141 1.80 8.12 -0.49
CA ASN A 141 3.09 8.32 -1.14
C ASN A 141 4.22 8.50 -0.11
N SER A 142 3.98 9.26 0.96
CA SER A 142 4.93 9.38 2.08
C SER A 142 5.21 8.01 2.70
N ALA A 143 4.17 7.25 3.06
CA ALA A 143 4.35 5.97 3.70
C ALA A 143 5.11 4.97 2.81
N ILE A 144 4.84 4.95 1.50
CA ILE A 144 5.57 4.13 0.54
C ILE A 144 7.05 4.57 0.45
N GLY A 145 7.32 5.87 0.44
CA GLY A 145 8.69 6.40 0.48
C GLY A 145 9.47 5.89 1.70
N HIS A 146 8.85 5.93 2.88
CA HIS A 146 9.43 5.41 4.12
C HIS A 146 9.61 3.88 4.12
N MET A 147 8.66 3.14 3.54
CA MET A 147 8.80 1.69 3.36
C MET A 147 10.02 1.37 2.48
N ILE A 148 10.19 2.07 1.35
CA ILE A 148 11.31 1.84 0.42
C ILE A 148 12.65 2.28 1.03
N SER A 149 12.70 3.43 1.71
CA SER A 149 13.92 3.92 2.34
C SER A 149 14.39 3.01 3.49
N SER A 150 13.50 2.18 4.05
CA SER A 150 13.83 1.28 5.16
C SER A 150 14.66 0.04 4.79
N VAL A 151 14.89 -0.23 3.50
CA VAL A 151 15.66 -1.38 3.00
C VAL A 151 16.76 -0.92 2.04
N PRO A 152 17.83 -1.72 1.83
CA PRO A 152 18.85 -1.38 0.84
C PRO A 152 18.30 -1.24 -0.58
N ALA A 153 18.87 -0.32 -1.37
CA ALA A 153 18.49 -0.05 -2.75
C ALA A 153 18.45 -1.31 -3.65
N SER A 154 19.33 -2.27 -3.38
CA SER A 154 19.40 -3.55 -4.10
C SER A 154 18.09 -4.33 -4.01
N LYS A 155 17.38 -4.29 -2.87
CA LYS A 155 16.11 -5.01 -2.70
C LYS A 155 15.01 -4.44 -3.59
N THR A 156 14.93 -3.11 -3.68
CA THR A 156 14.01 -2.43 -4.60
C THR A 156 14.35 -2.76 -6.05
N MET A 157 15.64 -2.80 -6.40
CA MET A 157 16.08 -3.15 -7.75
C MET A 157 15.85 -4.63 -8.09
N ASP A 158 15.99 -5.55 -7.14
CA ASP A 158 15.68 -6.97 -7.35
C ASP A 158 14.21 -7.16 -7.72
N VAL A 159 13.30 -6.48 -7.02
CA VAL A 159 11.86 -6.45 -7.34
C VAL A 159 11.65 -5.86 -8.73
N TYR A 160 12.17 -4.66 -9.00
CA TYR A 160 12.02 -4.01 -10.31
C TYR A 160 12.51 -4.91 -11.46
N ASN A 161 13.71 -5.47 -11.33
CA ASN A 161 14.32 -6.33 -12.34
C ASN A 161 13.54 -7.64 -12.54
N ALA A 162 12.89 -8.17 -11.50
CA ALA A 162 12.04 -9.36 -11.63
C ALA A 162 10.83 -9.09 -12.54
N PHE A 163 10.19 -7.92 -12.40
CA PHE A 163 9.04 -7.55 -13.23
C PHE A 163 9.43 -7.04 -14.62
N VAL A 164 10.57 -6.36 -14.78
CA VAL A 164 11.08 -5.96 -16.11
C VAL A 164 11.30 -7.18 -17.02
N LYS A 165 11.76 -8.31 -16.46
CA LYS A 165 11.92 -9.58 -17.19
C LYS A 165 10.61 -10.14 -17.75
N PHE A 166 9.46 -9.74 -17.21
CA PHE A 166 8.18 -10.13 -17.80
C PHE A 166 7.97 -9.50 -19.16
N ASN A 167 8.69 -8.42 -19.47
CA ASN A 167 8.62 -7.70 -20.73
C ASN A 167 7.17 -7.67 -21.20
N LEU A 168 6.33 -6.93 -20.46
CA LEU A 168 4.84 -6.96 -20.53
C LEU A 168 4.27 -6.52 -21.89
N GLY A 169 5.02 -6.70 -22.97
CA GLY A 169 4.71 -6.32 -24.34
C GLY A 169 5.12 -4.89 -24.61
N SER A 170 5.34 -4.60 -25.89
CA SER A 170 5.33 -3.22 -26.40
C SER A 170 3.98 -2.53 -26.19
N ASP A 171 2.93 -3.28 -25.83
CA ASP A 171 1.55 -2.83 -25.96
C ASP A 171 0.97 -2.31 -24.64
N VAL A 172 1.39 -2.85 -23.48
CA VAL A 172 0.82 -2.45 -22.18
C VAL A 172 1.10 -0.98 -21.88
N GLY A 173 2.32 -0.50 -22.09
CA GLY A 173 2.68 0.91 -21.85
C GLY A 173 1.84 1.88 -22.71
N PRO A 174 1.86 1.74 -24.05
CA PRO A 174 1.01 2.53 -24.94
C PRO A 174 -0.48 2.39 -24.64
N TYR A 175 -0.96 1.19 -24.31
CA TYR A 175 -2.36 0.97 -23.93
C TYR A 175 -2.72 1.77 -22.69
N MET A 176 -1.93 1.70 -21.61
CA MET A 176 -2.20 2.46 -20.39
C MET A 176 -2.12 3.97 -20.64
N MET A 177 -1.12 4.42 -21.41
CA MET A 177 -0.99 5.83 -21.81
C MET A 177 -2.18 6.32 -22.65
N SER A 178 -2.80 5.45 -23.45
CA SER A 178 -3.99 5.82 -24.25
C SER A 178 -5.25 6.09 -23.42
N LYS A 179 -5.24 5.72 -22.13
CA LYS A 179 -6.39 5.90 -21.22
C LYS A 179 -6.33 7.18 -20.39
N VAL A 180 -5.26 7.95 -20.51
CA VAL A 180 -4.98 9.13 -19.70
C VAL A 180 -4.47 10.27 -20.57
N ASN A 181 -4.35 11.47 -20.00
CA ASN A 181 -3.66 12.56 -20.64
C ASN A 181 -2.14 12.34 -20.60
N ALA A 182 -1.51 12.36 -21.77
CA ALA A 182 -0.08 12.10 -21.88
C ALA A 182 0.79 13.13 -21.13
N ALA A 183 0.39 14.41 -21.09
CA ALA A 183 1.13 15.46 -20.40
C ALA A 183 1.06 15.28 -18.88
N ASP A 184 -0.11 14.93 -18.35
CA ASP A 184 -0.29 14.70 -16.92
C ASP A 184 0.46 13.43 -16.47
N ALA A 185 0.43 12.37 -17.27
CA ALA A 185 1.22 11.17 -17.02
C ALA A 185 2.75 11.44 -17.05
N GLN A 186 3.23 12.26 -17.99
CA GLN A 186 4.63 12.67 -18.04
C GLN A 186 5.01 13.54 -16.83
N ALA A 187 4.14 14.45 -16.40
CA ALA A 187 4.34 15.27 -15.21
C ALA A 187 4.41 14.40 -13.95
N ALA A 188 3.50 13.43 -13.81
CA ALA A 188 3.50 12.45 -12.72
C ALA A 188 4.81 11.63 -12.72
N TYR A 189 5.25 11.15 -13.87
CA TYR A 189 6.49 10.39 -13.98
C TYR A 189 7.72 11.23 -13.63
N LYS A 190 7.79 12.48 -14.09
CA LYS A 190 8.89 13.39 -13.72
C LYS A 190 8.92 13.63 -12.22
N ALA A 191 7.76 13.89 -11.60
CA ALA A 191 7.68 14.08 -10.16
C ALA A 191 8.07 12.82 -9.38
N LEU A 192 7.73 11.63 -9.90
CA LEU A 192 8.20 10.36 -9.34
C LEU A 192 9.73 10.23 -9.43
N MET A 193 10.35 10.67 -10.53
CA MET A 193 11.82 10.66 -10.67
C MET A 193 12.51 11.61 -9.68
N ASP A 194 11.90 12.75 -9.38
CA ASP A 194 12.42 13.68 -8.36
C ASP A 194 12.22 13.07 -6.94
N PHE A 195 11.04 12.48 -6.67
CA PHE A 195 10.73 11.83 -5.39
C PHE A 195 11.65 10.65 -5.07
N LYS A 196 11.90 9.75 -6.05
CA LYS A 196 12.76 8.58 -5.83
C LYS A 196 14.21 8.94 -5.51
N ASP A 197 14.70 10.11 -5.95
CA ASP A 197 16.05 10.57 -5.58
C ASP A 197 16.11 10.98 -4.11
N VAL A 198 15.05 11.58 -3.58
CA VAL A 198 14.93 11.87 -2.14
C VAL A 198 14.84 10.59 -1.32
N VAL A 199 13.98 9.64 -1.73
CA VAL A 199 13.86 8.35 -1.05
C VAL A 199 15.20 7.61 -1.02
N LYS A 200 15.93 7.59 -2.16
CA LYS A 200 17.26 6.97 -2.25
C LYS A 200 18.29 7.63 -1.34
N ALA A 201 18.26 8.97 -1.23
CA ALA A 201 19.18 9.70 -0.35
C ALA A 201 18.93 9.43 1.15
N SER A 202 17.71 9.02 1.50
CA SER A 202 17.31 8.65 2.86
C SER A 202 17.36 7.13 3.11
N GLN A 203 17.82 6.34 2.14
CA GLN A 203 17.77 4.88 2.18
C GLN A 203 18.86 4.30 3.10
N ARG A 204 18.49 3.26 3.86
CA ARG A 204 19.39 2.52 4.78
C ARG A 204 20.37 1.61 4.05
#